data_AF-A0A9D6VJ20-F1
#
_entry.id   AF-A0A9D6VJ20-F1
#
_cell.length_a   1.000
_cell.length_b   1.000
_cell.length_c   1.000
_cell.angle_alpha   90.00
_cell.angle_beta   90.00
_cell.angle_gamma   90.00
#
_symmetry.space_group_name_H-M   'P 1'
#
loop_
_entity.id
_entity.type
_entity.pdbx_description
1 polymer ?
#
loop_
_entity_poly.entity_id
_entity_poly.type
_entity_poly.pdbx_seq_one_letter_code
_entity_poly.pdbx_strand_id
1 'polypeptide(L)'
;MKKCNFGFICCAVLSFVCLITLTSVSVASPINISDGIEISELMYDHPVSDTGGEWIEIYNGTGNILNLSRLMFSDNGGASYKSIIQLSGYADIHSIPDGTFAVISEPAGAVSFSSLYTDSSIYAGVTSSAMSLLNTGEEISLIDSIDGIAGNGNDILLQDFIFPDIAINNSIYKLFITSSDETLLSSFAASAISPWGTGFGNPGKLNNGQQICVNPVPEPSSGLLFPAGLAMVFLSYRFRKS
;
A
#
# COMPACT_ATOMS: atom_id res chain seq x y z
N MET A 1 -30.77 -84.33 -23.95
CA MET A 1 -31.12 -84.03 -22.53
C MET A 1 -29.89 -83.47 -21.83
N LYS A 2 -30.12 -82.51 -20.92
CA LYS A 2 -29.22 -81.75 -20.03
C LYS A 2 -28.65 -80.42 -20.59
N LYS A 3 -28.75 -79.44 -19.69
CA LYS A 3 -28.85 -77.97 -19.83
C LYS A 3 -27.53 -77.26 -19.45
N CYS A 4 -27.50 -75.95 -19.70
CA CYS A 4 -26.77 -74.87 -18.99
C CYS A 4 -25.25 -74.78 -19.28
N ASN A 5 -24.60 -73.60 -19.41
CA ASN A 5 -24.93 -72.24 -18.96
C ASN A 5 -24.32 -71.16 -19.87
N PHE A 6 -25.01 -70.02 -19.86
CA PHE A 6 -24.72 -68.75 -20.53
C PHE A 6 -23.74 -67.94 -19.66
N GLY A 7 -22.59 -67.52 -20.22
CA GLY A 7 -21.56 -66.76 -19.52
C GLY A 7 -21.43 -65.34 -20.06
N PHE A 8 -22.13 -64.41 -19.43
CA PHE A 8 -21.90 -62.96 -19.51
C PHE A 8 -20.73 -62.63 -18.57
N ILE A 9 -19.60 -62.10 -19.06
CA ILE A 9 -18.75 -61.19 -18.27
C ILE A 9 -18.30 -60.05 -19.19
N CYS A 10 -18.99 -58.94 -18.99
CA CYS A 10 -18.64 -57.58 -19.37
C CYS A 10 -17.61 -57.01 -18.38
N CYS A 11 -17.06 -55.84 -18.69
CA CYS A 11 -16.34 -54.94 -17.77
C CYS A 11 -14.92 -55.32 -17.34
N ALA A 12 -13.92 -54.78 -18.04
CA ALA A 12 -12.87 -53.97 -17.41
C ALA A 12 -11.95 -53.35 -18.48
N VAL A 13 -12.48 -52.47 -19.34
CA VAL A 13 -11.62 -51.45 -19.95
C VAL A 13 -11.45 -50.39 -18.87
N LEU A 14 -10.33 -50.51 -18.16
CA LEU A 14 -9.90 -49.66 -17.07
C LEU A 14 -9.66 -48.25 -17.63
N SER A 15 -10.73 -47.44 -17.69
CA SER A 15 -10.64 -46.03 -18.07
C SER A 15 -9.97 -45.29 -16.92
N PHE A 16 -8.63 -45.23 -16.98
CA PHE A 16 -7.81 -44.40 -16.12
C PHE A 16 -7.96 -42.95 -16.59
N VAL A 17 -9.13 -42.35 -16.35
CA VAL A 17 -9.30 -40.91 -16.46
C VAL A 17 -8.55 -40.32 -15.28
N CYS A 18 -7.27 -40.02 -15.50
CA CYS A 18 -6.47 -39.19 -14.61
C CYS A 18 -7.18 -37.85 -14.53
N LEU A 19 -7.98 -37.67 -13.48
CA LEU A 19 -8.63 -36.41 -13.15
C LEU A 19 -7.51 -35.47 -12.70
N ILE A 20 -6.80 -34.87 -13.66
CA ILE A 20 -5.84 -33.80 -13.42
C ILE A 20 -6.68 -32.63 -12.92
N THR A 21 -6.79 -32.51 -11.60
CA THR A 21 -7.30 -31.30 -10.97
C THR A 21 -6.31 -30.20 -11.33
N LEU A 22 -6.69 -29.37 -12.30
CA LEU A 22 -6.03 -28.09 -12.57
C LEU A 22 -6.21 -27.24 -11.32
N THR A 23 -5.32 -27.40 -10.35
CA THR A 23 -5.14 -26.42 -9.30
C THR A 23 -4.57 -25.20 -10.01
N SER A 24 -5.40 -24.18 -10.19
CA SER A 24 -4.93 -22.87 -10.61
C SER A 24 -3.86 -22.45 -9.61
N VAL A 25 -2.60 -22.50 -10.03
CA VAL A 25 -1.52 -21.84 -9.31
C VAL A 25 -1.82 -20.37 -9.48
N SER A 26 -2.34 -19.75 -8.41
CA SER A 26 -2.32 -18.31 -8.28
C SER A 26 -0.85 -17.92 -8.31
N VAL A 27 -0.38 -17.46 -9.46
CA VAL A 27 0.87 -16.71 -9.51
C VAL A 27 0.50 -15.39 -8.85
N ALA A 28 0.97 -15.18 -7.63
CA ALA A 28 0.83 -13.89 -6.97
C ALA A 28 1.40 -12.85 -7.95
N SER A 29 0.56 -11.92 -8.39
CA SER A 29 1.06 -10.76 -9.11
C SER A 29 2.16 -10.13 -8.26
N PRO A 30 3.25 -9.61 -8.87
CA PRO A 30 4.17 -8.77 -8.11
C PRO A 30 3.32 -7.73 -7.38
N ILE A 31 3.50 -7.64 -6.06
CA ILE A 31 2.76 -6.69 -5.22
C ILE A 31 2.97 -5.33 -5.88
N ASN A 32 1.88 -4.74 -6.37
CA ASN A 32 1.92 -3.37 -6.82
C ASN A 32 1.93 -2.51 -5.57
N ILE A 33 3.11 -2.30 -4.99
CA ILE A 33 3.25 -1.60 -3.71
C ILE A 33 2.80 -0.12 -3.84
N SER A 34 2.57 0.36 -5.07
CA SER A 34 1.98 1.68 -5.33
C SER A 34 0.52 1.78 -4.85
N ASP A 35 -0.20 0.65 -4.78
CA ASP A 35 -1.58 0.64 -4.30
C ASP A 35 -1.58 0.43 -2.78
N GLY A 36 -1.72 1.53 -2.04
CA GLY A 36 -2.01 1.49 -0.60
C GLY A 36 -0.94 2.04 0.33
N ILE A 37 0.25 2.39 -0.16
CA ILE A 37 1.21 3.20 0.63
C ILE A 37 0.86 4.66 0.47
N GLU A 38 0.77 5.39 1.58
CA GLU A 38 0.50 6.82 1.54
C GLU A 38 1.30 7.57 2.60
N ILE A 39 1.97 8.67 2.24
CA ILE A 39 2.55 9.58 3.24
C ILE A 39 1.40 10.40 3.83
N SER A 40 1.21 10.27 5.14
CA SER A 40 0.03 10.74 5.87
C SER A 40 0.31 11.93 6.78
N GLU A 41 1.55 12.12 7.21
CA GLU A 41 1.99 13.25 8.03
C GLU A 41 3.47 13.58 7.77
N LEU A 42 3.81 14.86 7.90
CA LEU A 42 5.17 15.36 7.86
C LEU A 42 5.45 16.21 9.09
N MET A 43 6.60 15.95 9.69
CA MET A 43 7.25 16.78 10.68
C MET A 43 8.50 17.40 10.07
N TYR A 44 8.46 18.71 9.87
CA TYR A 44 9.62 19.51 9.50
C TYR A 44 9.71 20.70 10.45
N ASP A 45 10.91 21.27 10.59
CA ASP A 45 11.18 22.39 11.51
C ASP A 45 10.70 22.08 12.95
N HIS A 46 11.24 20.98 13.49
CA HIS A 46 10.89 20.51 14.81
C HIS A 46 11.30 21.56 15.87
N PRO A 47 10.41 22.00 16.79
CA PRO A 47 10.62 23.13 17.71
C PRO A 47 11.79 23.01 18.66
N VAL A 48 12.28 21.78 18.86
CA VAL A 48 13.45 21.49 19.70
C VAL A 48 14.76 21.65 18.91
N SER A 49 14.76 21.27 17.63
CA SER A 49 15.90 21.44 16.73
C SER A 49 15.53 21.08 15.28
N ASP A 50 16.07 21.86 14.36
CA ASP A 50 16.07 21.61 12.90
C ASP A 50 17.00 20.43 12.49
N THR A 51 17.55 19.66 13.43
CA THR A 51 18.46 18.55 13.12
C THR A 51 18.20 17.35 14.04
N GLY A 52 17.86 16.22 13.42
CA GLY A 52 17.47 14.97 14.08
C GLY A 52 16.04 14.92 14.60
N GLY A 53 15.22 15.93 14.29
CA GLY A 53 13.83 16.08 14.76
C GLY A 53 12.78 15.85 13.68
N GLU A 54 13.19 15.80 12.42
CA GLU A 54 12.30 15.66 11.27
C GLU A 54 11.93 14.20 11.00
N TRP A 55 10.70 14.01 10.53
CA TRP A 55 10.19 12.69 10.17
C TRP A 55 9.00 12.79 9.24
N ILE A 56 8.77 11.72 8.49
CA ILE A 56 7.53 11.52 7.73
C ILE A 56 6.83 10.27 8.25
N GLU A 57 5.50 10.25 8.16
CA GLU A 57 4.68 9.10 8.51
C GLU A 57 4.03 8.50 7.28
N ILE A 58 4.10 7.19 7.17
CA ILE A 58 3.49 6.38 6.12
C ILE A 58 2.36 5.56 6.74
N TYR A 59 1.21 5.58 6.07
CA TYR A 59 0.14 4.61 6.28
C TYR A 59 0.33 3.41 5.34
N ASN A 60 0.25 2.20 5.89
CA ASN A 60 0.17 0.97 5.12
C ASN A 60 -1.28 0.53 4.95
N GLY A 61 -1.87 0.81 3.79
CA GLY A 61 -3.19 0.34 3.36
C GLY A 61 -3.12 -0.67 2.20
N THR A 62 -2.01 -1.39 2.06
CA THR A 62 -1.75 -2.30 0.93
C THR A 62 -2.53 -3.62 1.01
N GLY A 63 -3.25 -3.88 2.11
CA GLY A 63 -3.87 -5.18 2.40
C GLY A 63 -2.87 -6.25 2.82
N ASN A 64 -1.58 -5.91 2.96
CA ASN A 64 -0.48 -6.84 3.21
C ASN A 64 0.50 -6.30 4.25
N ILE A 65 1.41 -7.16 4.71
CA ILE A 65 2.58 -6.73 5.49
C ILE A 65 3.52 -5.94 4.59
N LEU A 66 3.89 -4.73 5.01
CA LEU A 66 4.83 -3.85 4.35
C LEU A 66 6.24 -4.00 4.94
N ASN A 67 7.25 -3.97 4.06
CA ASN A 67 8.67 -3.93 4.42
C ASN A 67 9.31 -2.67 3.83
N LEU A 68 9.77 -1.75 4.69
CA LEU A 68 10.40 -0.49 4.27
C LEU A 68 11.87 -0.63 3.85
N SER A 69 12.52 -1.76 4.11
CA SER A 69 13.97 -1.91 3.87
C SER A 69 14.38 -1.87 2.40
N ARG A 70 13.41 -2.03 1.49
CA ARG A 70 13.59 -1.90 0.03
C ARG A 70 13.21 -0.52 -0.48
N LEU A 71 12.54 0.28 0.35
CA LEU A 71 12.11 1.60 -0.04
C LEU A 71 13.26 2.59 0.10
N MET A 72 13.22 3.60 -0.75
CA MET A 72 14.17 4.71 -0.72
C MET A 72 13.42 6.03 -0.76
N PHE A 73 13.92 6.98 0.02
CA PHE A 73 13.32 8.28 0.24
C PHE A 73 14.13 9.37 -0.45
N SER A 74 13.45 10.33 -1.08
CA SER A 74 14.05 11.56 -1.62
C SER A 74 13.30 12.78 -1.11
N ASP A 75 14.05 13.81 -0.74
CA ASP A 75 13.62 15.16 -0.33
C ASP A 75 13.98 16.22 -1.38
N ASN A 76 14.25 15.80 -2.61
CA ASN A 76 14.67 16.70 -3.69
C ASN A 76 14.25 16.15 -5.06
N GLY A 77 12.99 15.72 -5.18
CA GLY A 77 12.42 15.27 -6.45
C GLY A 77 13.18 14.13 -7.13
N GLY A 78 13.68 13.18 -6.34
CA GLY A 78 14.41 12.02 -6.85
C GLY A 78 15.85 12.30 -7.29
N ALA A 79 16.40 13.50 -7.03
CA ALA A 79 17.80 13.82 -7.36
C ALA A 79 18.81 13.03 -6.50
N SER A 80 18.41 12.65 -5.28
CA SER A 80 19.20 11.81 -4.37
C SER A 80 18.26 10.96 -3.53
N TYR A 81 18.60 9.68 -3.39
CA TYR A 81 17.81 8.72 -2.63
C TYR A 81 18.57 8.23 -1.39
N LYS A 82 17.85 8.14 -0.29
CA LYS A 82 18.34 7.71 1.02
C LYS A 82 17.73 6.34 1.34
N SER A 83 18.55 5.39 1.73
CA SER A 83 18.07 4.08 2.20
C SER A 83 17.38 4.23 3.55
N ILE A 84 16.36 3.42 3.82
CA ILE A 84 15.68 3.36 5.11
C ILE A 84 16.19 2.14 5.87
N ILE A 85 16.68 2.34 7.09
CA ILE A 85 17.17 1.28 7.97
C ILE A 85 16.39 1.25 9.29
N GLN A 86 16.33 0.09 9.94
CA GLN A 86 15.63 -0.06 11.23
C GLN A 86 16.18 0.95 12.27
N LEU A 87 15.29 1.71 12.90
CA LEU A 87 15.65 2.49 14.08
C LEU A 87 15.69 1.56 15.31
N SER A 88 16.83 1.53 16.00
CA SER A 88 17.01 0.64 17.16
C SER A 88 16.08 1.02 18.31
N GLY A 89 15.45 0.02 18.94
CA GLY A 89 14.54 0.21 20.06
C GLY A 89 13.06 0.38 19.70
N TYR A 90 12.70 0.25 18.42
CA TYR A 90 11.35 0.37 17.89
C TYR A 90 10.84 -0.92 17.24
N ALA A 91 9.56 -0.93 16.86
CA ALA A 91 8.96 -2.04 16.14
C ALA A 91 9.58 -2.22 14.75
N ASP A 92 9.46 -3.45 14.22
CA ASP A 92 10.20 -3.93 13.05
C ASP A 92 9.66 -3.39 11.73
N ILE A 93 10.46 -2.56 11.04
CA ILE A 93 10.09 -1.99 9.73
C ILE A 93 10.00 -3.01 8.60
N HIS A 94 10.45 -4.25 8.82
CA HIS A 94 10.35 -5.33 7.85
C HIS A 94 9.00 -6.06 7.93
N SER A 95 8.16 -5.73 8.90
CA SER A 95 6.89 -6.44 9.16
C SER A 95 5.77 -5.51 9.65
N ILE A 96 5.52 -4.42 8.93
CA ILE A 96 4.47 -3.44 9.26
C ILE A 96 3.10 -4.00 8.82
N PRO A 97 2.15 -4.24 9.73
CA PRO A 97 0.85 -4.78 9.36
C PRO A 97 0.02 -3.81 8.49
N ASP A 98 -0.90 -4.36 7.71
CA ASP A 98 -1.94 -3.56 7.03
C ASP A 98 -2.79 -2.78 8.05
N GLY A 99 -3.24 -1.59 7.64
CA GLY A 99 -4.01 -0.67 8.47
C GLY A 99 -3.21 0.05 9.55
N THR A 100 -1.87 0.01 9.50
CA THR A 100 -0.99 0.62 10.51
C THR A 100 -0.07 1.68 9.93
N PHE A 101 0.58 2.43 10.81
CA PHE A 101 1.47 3.52 10.47
C PHE A 101 2.92 3.19 10.80
N ALA A 102 3.83 3.71 9.99
CA ALA A 102 5.26 3.65 10.22
C ALA A 102 5.88 5.03 10.02
N VAL A 103 6.96 5.30 10.73
CA VAL A 103 7.67 6.57 10.69
C VAL A 103 9.04 6.37 10.07
N ILE A 104 9.45 7.30 9.21
CA ILE A 104 10.81 7.41 8.71
C ILE A 104 11.36 8.71 9.28
N SER A 105 12.35 8.62 10.17
CA SER A 105 13.03 9.78 10.73
C SER A 105 14.35 10.07 10.01
N GLU A 106 14.88 11.26 10.18
CA GLU A 106 16.27 11.53 9.85
C GLU A 106 17.23 10.96 10.91
N PRO A 107 18.53 10.81 10.60
CA PRO A 107 19.57 10.48 11.59
C PRO A 107 19.61 11.46 12.75
N ALA A 108 20.09 10.99 13.90
CA ALA A 108 20.31 11.86 15.05
C ALA A 108 21.25 13.03 14.71
N GLY A 109 20.84 14.23 15.11
CA GLY A 109 21.59 15.48 15.01
C GLY A 109 21.77 16.08 16.40
N ALA A 110 21.28 17.30 16.60
CA ALA A 110 21.21 17.90 17.94
C ALA A 110 20.16 17.21 18.84
N VAL A 111 19.11 16.65 18.24
CA VAL A 111 18.17 15.72 18.88
C VAL A 111 18.11 14.40 18.11
N SER A 112 17.39 13.42 18.64
CA SER A 112 17.02 12.22 17.90
C SER A 112 15.54 11.95 18.05
N PHE A 113 14.94 11.30 17.05
CA PHE A 113 13.57 10.78 17.16
C PHE A 113 13.38 9.98 18.47
N SER A 114 14.36 9.16 18.85
CA SER A 114 14.33 8.39 20.10
C SER A 114 14.38 9.19 21.40
N SER A 115 14.91 10.41 21.37
CA SER A 115 14.88 11.31 22.51
C SER A 115 13.54 12.06 22.64
N LEU A 116 12.83 12.22 21.52
CA LEU A 116 11.58 12.98 21.43
C LEU A 116 10.35 12.08 21.63
N TYR A 117 10.38 10.86 21.10
CA TYR A 117 9.23 9.95 21.06
C TYR A 117 9.59 8.60 21.69
N THR A 118 9.18 8.36 22.93
CA THR A 118 9.61 7.17 23.70
C THR A 118 8.75 5.92 23.49
N ASP A 119 7.72 6.00 22.66
CA ASP A 119 6.82 4.88 22.39
C ASP A 119 7.50 3.86 21.45
N SER A 120 8.07 2.81 22.03
CA SER A 120 8.76 1.75 21.29
C SER A 120 7.82 0.88 20.44
N SER A 121 6.50 1.06 20.52
CA SER A 121 5.54 0.32 19.70
C SER A 121 5.41 0.88 18.28
N ILE A 122 5.94 2.08 18.03
CA ILE A 122 5.98 2.69 16.69
C ILE A 122 6.90 1.86 15.78
N TYR A 123 6.45 1.57 14.57
CA TYR A 123 7.32 1.05 13.51
C TYR A 123 8.17 2.20 12.98
N ALA A 124 9.46 2.21 13.27
CA ALA A 124 10.32 3.35 12.97
C ALA A 124 11.57 2.95 12.21
N GLY A 125 11.77 3.59 11.05
CA GLY A 125 12.98 3.57 10.27
C GLY A 125 13.72 4.90 10.38
N VAL A 126 14.98 4.90 9.99
CA VAL A 126 15.82 6.09 9.88
C VAL A 126 16.48 6.12 8.51
N THR A 127 16.52 7.29 7.87
CA THR A 127 17.20 7.44 6.58
C THR A 127 18.72 7.33 6.75
N SER A 128 19.43 6.96 5.67
CA SER A 128 20.89 6.84 5.69
C SER A 128 21.64 8.18 5.79
N SER A 129 20.94 9.30 5.60
CA SER A 129 21.44 10.68 5.72
C SER A 129 20.28 11.62 6.07
N ALA A 130 20.60 12.84 6.52
CA ALA A 130 19.60 13.85 6.91
C ALA A 130 18.52 14.05 5.83
N MET A 131 17.26 14.16 6.27
CA MET A 131 16.18 14.72 5.46
C MET A 131 16.33 16.23 5.60
N SER A 132 16.48 16.95 4.50
CA SER A 132 16.73 18.39 4.50
C SER A 132 15.44 19.13 4.18
N LEU A 133 14.38 18.84 4.94
CA LEU A 133 13.03 19.26 4.58
C LEU A 133 12.92 20.79 4.58
N LEU A 134 12.67 21.39 3.42
CA LEU A 134 12.66 22.86 3.30
C LEU A 134 11.34 23.49 3.77
N ASN A 135 11.49 24.57 4.55
CA ASN A 135 10.41 25.50 4.97
C ASN A 135 9.86 26.37 3.82
N THR A 136 9.89 25.88 2.60
CA THR A 136 9.27 26.51 1.42
C THR A 136 8.39 25.54 0.66
N GLY A 137 8.22 24.32 1.20
CA GLY A 137 7.79 23.17 0.44
C GLY A 137 8.92 22.66 -0.45
N GLU A 138 8.93 21.34 -0.65
CA GLU A 138 9.81 20.62 -1.56
C GLU A 138 9.12 19.35 -2.05
N GLU A 139 9.71 18.75 -3.08
CA GLU A 139 9.23 17.50 -3.66
C GLU A 139 9.79 16.30 -2.90
N ILE A 140 8.88 15.52 -2.33
CA ILE A 140 9.18 14.25 -1.69
C ILE A 140 8.80 13.11 -2.62
N SER A 141 9.73 12.18 -2.79
CA SER A 141 9.48 10.95 -3.54
C SER A 141 9.82 9.73 -2.69
N LEU A 142 8.94 8.72 -2.74
CA LEU A 142 9.17 7.41 -2.17
C LEU A 142 9.16 6.39 -3.31
N ILE A 143 10.19 5.55 -3.38
CA ILE A 143 10.31 4.52 -4.40
C ILE A 143 10.53 3.14 -3.77
N ASP A 144 10.12 2.08 -4.45
CA ASP A 144 10.62 0.71 -4.20
C ASP A 144 11.76 0.42 -5.17
N SER A 145 12.97 0.28 -4.63
CA SER A 145 14.14 -0.08 -5.43
C SER A 145 14.29 -1.60 -5.50
N ILE A 146 13.65 -2.20 -6.52
CA ILE A 146 13.56 -3.66 -6.69
C ILE A 146 14.94 -4.33 -6.72
N ASP A 147 15.95 -3.66 -7.28
CA ASP A 147 17.33 -4.15 -7.38
C ASP A 147 18.28 -3.53 -6.35
N GLY A 148 17.77 -2.68 -5.46
CA GLY A 148 18.55 -1.96 -4.44
C GLY A 148 19.43 -0.83 -5.00
N ILE A 149 19.23 -0.44 -6.27
CA ILE A 149 19.93 0.66 -6.92
C ILE A 149 18.91 1.72 -7.35
N ALA A 150 18.68 2.70 -6.48
CA ALA A 150 17.80 3.82 -6.79
C ALA A 150 18.25 4.66 -7.99
N GLY A 151 17.27 5.20 -8.72
CA GLY A 151 17.41 6.16 -9.81
C GLY A 151 17.87 5.53 -11.12
N ASN A 152 17.85 4.20 -11.25
CA ASN A 152 18.32 3.51 -12.46
C ASN A 152 17.22 3.28 -13.51
N GLY A 153 15.98 3.66 -13.21
CA GLY A 153 14.82 3.52 -14.08
C GLY A 153 14.06 2.19 -13.94
N ASN A 154 14.50 1.29 -13.05
CA ASN A 154 13.78 0.07 -12.67
C ASN A 154 12.98 0.21 -11.37
N ASP A 155 13.06 1.38 -10.72
CA ASP A 155 12.36 1.66 -9.48
C ASP A 155 10.86 1.88 -9.73
N ILE A 156 10.05 1.49 -8.75
CA ILE A 156 8.62 1.78 -8.75
C ILE A 156 8.41 3.06 -7.95
N LEU A 157 7.88 4.10 -8.58
CA LEU A 157 7.43 5.31 -7.89
C LEU A 157 6.17 5.01 -7.08
N LEU A 158 6.22 5.25 -5.77
CA LEU A 158 5.13 4.96 -4.83
C LEU A 158 4.39 6.21 -4.40
N GLN A 159 5.13 7.29 -4.16
CA GLN A 159 4.62 8.60 -3.79
C GLN A 159 5.51 9.66 -4.43
N ASP A 160 4.90 10.72 -4.94
CA ASP A 160 5.62 11.86 -5.51
C ASP A 160 4.77 13.13 -5.38
N PHE A 161 5.14 13.99 -4.45
CA PHE A 161 4.34 15.18 -4.14
C PHE A 161 5.13 16.34 -3.58
N ILE A 162 4.51 17.52 -3.65
CA ILE A 162 5.00 18.74 -3.02
C ILE A 162 4.13 19.03 -1.79
N PHE A 163 4.74 19.20 -0.61
CA PHE A 163 4.02 19.68 0.57
C PHE A 163 4.07 21.21 0.65
N PRO A 164 3.03 21.86 1.22
CA PRO A 164 3.02 23.32 1.36
C PRO A 164 3.92 23.76 2.52
N ASP A 165 4.47 24.97 2.42
CA ASP A 165 5.06 25.65 3.58
C ASP A 165 3.98 25.92 4.65
N ILE A 166 4.35 25.74 5.91
CA ILE A 166 3.54 25.88 7.12
C ILE A 166 4.41 26.57 8.16
N ALA A 167 3.78 27.27 9.09
CA ALA A 167 4.52 27.95 10.14
C ALA A 167 5.34 26.95 10.97
N ILE A 168 6.52 27.38 11.40
CA ILE A 168 7.41 26.64 12.31
C ILE A 168 6.65 26.07 13.53
N ASN A 169 7.17 25.00 14.13
CA ASN A 169 6.59 24.34 15.32
C ASN A 169 5.25 23.63 15.08
N ASN A 170 5.03 23.14 13.87
CA ASN A 170 3.82 22.43 13.47
C ASN A 170 4.16 21.19 12.65
N SER A 171 3.36 20.13 12.75
CA SER A 171 3.28 19.14 11.70
C SER A 171 2.10 19.42 10.78
N ILE A 172 2.18 18.86 9.57
CA ILE A 172 1.07 18.82 8.63
C ILE A 172 0.65 17.37 8.39
N TYR A 173 -0.63 17.09 8.51
CA TYR A 173 -1.19 15.77 8.26
C TYR A 173 -2.38 15.85 7.31
N LYS A 174 -2.60 14.80 6.52
CA LYS A 174 -3.78 14.70 5.65
C LYS A 174 -5.02 14.47 6.48
N LEU A 175 -6.13 15.13 6.15
CA LEU A 175 -7.42 14.85 6.78
C LEU A 175 -8.02 13.52 6.31
N PHE A 176 -7.72 13.11 5.09
CA PHE A 176 -8.21 11.90 4.46
C PHE A 176 -7.04 11.10 3.90
N ILE A 177 -6.85 9.89 4.42
CA ILE A 177 -5.91 8.90 3.89
C ILE A 177 -6.70 7.99 2.97
N THR A 178 -6.50 8.08 1.67
CA THR A 178 -7.31 7.40 0.65
C THR A 178 -6.68 6.10 0.17
N SER A 179 -5.43 5.83 0.54
CA SER A 179 -4.64 4.67 0.11
C SER A 179 -4.52 4.54 -1.42
N SER A 180 -4.64 5.66 -2.13
CA SER A 180 -4.48 5.75 -3.59
C SER A 180 -3.19 6.50 -3.95
N ASP A 181 -2.60 6.16 -5.09
CA ASP A 181 -1.46 6.91 -5.67
C ASP A 181 -1.80 8.40 -5.76
N GLU A 182 -1.06 9.23 -5.02
CA GLU A 182 -1.27 10.66 -4.98
C GLU A 182 -0.34 11.34 -5.97
N THR A 183 -0.92 11.92 -7.02
CA THR A 183 -0.16 12.70 -8.01
C THR A 183 0.32 14.04 -7.43
N LEU A 184 1.47 14.51 -7.92
CA LEU A 184 2.20 15.75 -7.60
C LEU A 184 1.39 17.02 -7.28
N LEU A 185 0.18 17.20 -7.82
CA LEU A 185 -0.56 18.47 -7.79
C LEU A 185 -1.73 18.52 -6.78
N SER A 186 -2.07 17.42 -6.11
CA SER A 186 -3.22 17.39 -5.18
C SER A 186 -2.89 16.88 -3.78
N SER A 187 -1.67 16.40 -3.55
CA SER A 187 -1.28 15.91 -2.23
C SER A 187 -1.31 17.03 -1.19
N PHE A 188 -1.74 16.70 0.03
CA PHE A 188 -1.89 17.64 1.15
C PHE A 188 -2.84 18.83 0.90
N ALA A 189 -3.62 18.85 -0.19
CA ALA A 189 -4.60 19.90 -0.46
C ALA A 189 -5.73 19.95 0.60
N ALA A 190 -6.07 18.80 1.17
CA ALA A 190 -6.97 18.67 2.32
C ALA A 190 -6.17 18.20 3.54
N SER A 191 -5.37 19.11 4.09
CA SER A 191 -4.53 18.88 5.27
C SER A 191 -4.96 19.73 6.45
N ALA A 192 -4.50 19.32 7.63
CA ALA A 192 -4.61 20.10 8.85
C ALA A 192 -3.24 20.20 9.51
N ILE A 193 -3.12 21.19 10.40
CA ILE A 193 -1.91 21.47 11.15
C ILE A 193 -2.08 20.93 12.57
N SER A 194 -1.06 20.24 13.09
CA SER A 194 -0.97 19.88 14.50
C SER A 194 0.11 20.72 15.22
N PRO A 195 -0.30 21.67 16.09
CA PRO A 195 0.65 22.54 16.80
C PRO A 195 1.41 21.83 17.92
N TRP A 196 2.63 22.31 18.20
CA TRP A 196 3.43 21.85 19.33
C TRP A 196 2.73 22.01 20.68
N GLY A 197 2.85 20.98 21.53
CA GLY A 197 2.35 20.99 22.90
C GLY A 197 0.86 20.65 23.08
N THR A 198 0.11 20.44 22.00
CA THR A 198 -1.33 20.06 22.05
C THR A 198 -1.65 18.78 21.29
N GLY A 199 -0.78 17.77 21.37
CA GLY A 199 -0.90 16.56 20.54
C GLY A 199 -0.17 16.69 19.21
N PHE A 200 1.02 17.30 19.28
CA PHE A 200 2.01 17.38 18.19
C PHE A 200 2.10 16.04 17.47
N GLY A 201 2.29 16.10 16.14
CA GLY A 201 2.18 14.99 15.20
C GLY A 201 2.35 13.64 15.85
N ASN A 202 1.40 12.75 15.63
CA ASN A 202 1.16 11.58 16.48
C ASN A 202 1.85 10.35 15.89
N PRO A 203 3.19 10.24 15.89
CA PRO A 203 3.90 9.25 15.10
C PRO A 203 3.42 7.84 15.42
N GLY A 204 3.22 7.08 14.36
CA GLY A 204 2.68 5.73 14.38
C GLY A 204 1.16 5.67 14.61
N LYS A 205 0.41 6.78 14.57
CA LYS A 205 -1.01 6.83 14.98
C LYS A 205 -1.81 7.88 14.22
N LEU A 206 -3.11 7.61 14.08
CA LEU A 206 -4.07 8.59 13.56
C LEU A 206 -4.07 9.90 14.36
N ASN A 207 -4.06 11.02 13.65
CA ASN A 207 -4.29 12.35 14.20
C ASN A 207 -5.77 12.61 14.50
N ASN A 208 -6.05 13.55 15.40
CA ASN A 208 -7.44 13.92 15.70
C ASN A 208 -8.12 14.54 14.46
N GLY A 209 -9.25 13.97 14.05
CA GLY A 209 -9.99 14.38 12.86
C GLY A 209 -9.45 13.82 11.54
N GLN A 210 -8.33 13.08 11.55
CA GLN A 210 -7.85 12.32 10.39
C GLN A 210 -8.73 11.08 10.19
N GLN A 211 -9.02 10.76 8.93
CA GLN A 211 -9.88 9.64 8.55
C GLN A 211 -9.19 8.75 7.52
N ILE A 212 -9.30 7.44 7.72
CA ILE A 212 -8.93 6.46 6.69
C ILE A 212 -10.14 6.28 5.78
N CYS A 213 -10.03 6.85 4.59
CA CYS A 213 -10.98 6.67 3.50
C CYS A 213 -10.65 5.37 2.80
N VAL A 214 -11.24 4.27 3.25
CA VAL A 214 -11.31 3.06 2.44
C VAL A 214 -12.13 3.38 1.19
N ASN A 215 -11.47 3.71 0.08
CA ASN A 215 -12.13 3.64 -1.21
C ASN A 215 -12.61 2.19 -1.32
N PRO A 216 -13.93 1.93 -1.42
CA PRO A 216 -14.36 0.56 -1.68
C PRO A 216 -13.69 0.16 -2.98
N VAL A 217 -12.79 -0.83 -2.92
CA VAL A 217 -12.30 -1.50 -4.13
C VAL A 217 -13.56 -1.79 -4.95
N PRO A 218 -13.69 -1.26 -6.18
CA PRO A 218 -14.87 -1.52 -6.97
C PRO A 218 -14.98 -3.04 -7.05
N GLU A 219 -16.00 -3.61 -6.39
CA GLU A 219 -16.31 -5.03 -6.49
C GLU A 219 -16.23 -5.37 -7.99
N PRO A 220 -15.44 -6.38 -8.40
CA PRO A 220 -15.35 -6.73 -9.80
C PRO A 220 -16.77 -6.91 -10.27
N SER A 221 -17.21 -6.02 -11.16
CA SER A 221 -18.59 -6.03 -11.64
C SER A 221 -18.89 -7.47 -11.99
N SER A 222 -19.79 -8.09 -11.21
CA SER A 222 -20.23 -9.44 -11.46
C SER A 222 -21.03 -9.35 -12.73
N GLY A 223 -20.32 -9.30 -13.85
CA GLY A 223 -20.84 -9.49 -15.18
C GLY A 223 -21.37 -10.90 -15.17
N LEU A 224 -22.64 -11.02 -14.77
CA LEU A 224 -23.50 -12.11 -15.18
C LEU A 224 -23.41 -12.15 -16.70
N LEU A 225 -22.45 -12.92 -17.19
CA LEU A 225 -22.40 -13.42 -18.55
C LEU A 225 -23.66 -14.25 -18.71
N PHE A 226 -24.76 -13.60 -19.10
CA PHE A 226 -25.87 -14.30 -19.70
C PHE A 226 -25.33 -14.96 -20.97
N PRO A 227 -25.31 -16.29 -21.08
CA PRO A 227 -24.97 -16.92 -22.34
C PRO A 227 -26.02 -16.46 -23.37
N ALA A 228 -25.60 -15.59 -24.29
CA ALA A 228 -26.37 -15.25 -25.46
C ALA A 228 -26.46 -16.50 -26.34
N GLY A 229 -27.55 -17.26 -26.20
CA GLY A 229 -27.75 -18.44 -27.04
C GLY A 229 -28.89 -19.35 -26.60
N LEU A 230 -30.13 -18.92 -26.79
CA LEU A 230 -31.17 -19.77 -27.41
C LEU A 230 -32.40 -18.91 -27.74
N ALA A 231 -32.46 -18.40 -28.97
CA ALA A 231 -33.70 -17.87 -29.53
C ALA A 231 -34.66 -19.06 -29.77
N MET A 232 -35.63 -19.26 -28.87
CA MET A 232 -36.71 -20.22 -29.08
C MET A 232 -37.68 -19.65 -30.12
N VAL A 233 -37.58 -20.13 -31.36
CA VAL A 233 -38.55 -19.83 -32.43
C VAL A 233 -39.87 -20.54 -32.10
N PHE A 234 -40.87 -19.78 -31.65
CA PHE A 234 -42.24 -20.27 -31.59
C PHE A 234 -42.88 -20.16 -32.99
N LEU A 235 -42.95 -21.28 -33.72
CA LEU A 235 -43.83 -21.40 -34.88
C LEU A 235 -45.29 -21.50 -34.39
N SER A 236 -46.04 -20.40 -34.49
CA SER A 236 -47.49 -20.42 -34.28
C SER A 236 -48.18 -21.03 -35.50
N TYR A 237 -48.62 -22.28 -35.39
CA TYR A 237 -49.44 -22.98 -36.37
C TYR A 237 -50.90 -22.52 -36.21
N ARG A 238 -51.43 -21.73 -37.16
CA ARG A 238 -52.83 -21.30 -37.18
C ARG A 238 -53.66 -22.29 -38.00
N PHE A 239 -54.45 -23.13 -37.34
CA PHE A 239 -55.48 -23.94 -38.01
C PHE A 239 -56.64 -23.04 -38.48
N ARG A 240 -56.86 -22.97 -39.78
CA ARG A 240 -58.13 -22.50 -40.39
C ARG A 240 -59.11 -23.68 -40.33
N LYS A 241 -60.30 -23.48 -39.74
CA LYS A 241 -61.47 -24.31 -40.03
C LYS A 241 -62.42 -23.55 -40.96
N SER A 242 -62.94 -24.33 -41.90
CA SER A 242 -64.00 -24.07 -42.88
C SER A 242 -65.25 -23.44 -42.29
#